data_AF-A0A1V0M3Z9-F1
#
_entry.id   AF-A0A1V0M3Z9-F1
#
_cell.length_a   1.000
_cell.length_b   1.000
_cell.length_c   1.000
_cell.angle_alpha   90.00
_cell.angle_beta   90.00
_cell.angle_gamma   90.00
#
_symmetry.space_group_name_H-M   'P 1'
#
loop_
_entity.id
_entity.type
_entity.pdbx_description
1 polymer ?
#
loop_
_entity_poly.entity_id
_entity_poly.type
_entity_poly.pdbx_seq_one_letter_code
_entity_poly.pdbx_strand_id
1 'polypeptide(L)'
;MSDKTKVVQFRATPKSQAKLEELKARLKEKGVKPSIEVVLNSMLENITMAFFDKCVSQLVSENSVKTQLLKMHKEGRITEEMLNSLLKNTA
;
A
#
# COMPACT_ATOMS: atom_id res chain seq x y z
N MET A 1 25.85 -12.48 18.68
CA MET A 1 24.96 -11.32 18.87
C MET A 1 23.56 -11.78 18.52
N SER A 2 22.59 -11.72 19.44
CA SER A 2 21.21 -12.12 19.13
C SER A 2 20.64 -11.17 18.09
N ASP A 3 20.40 -11.68 16.89
CA ASP A 3 19.66 -10.99 15.85
C ASP A 3 18.25 -10.74 16.39
N LYS A 4 17.99 -9.53 16.88
CA LYS A 4 16.66 -9.12 17.34
C LYS A 4 15.84 -8.75 16.11
N THR A 5 15.57 -9.73 15.25
CA THR A 5 14.71 -9.55 14.09
C THR A 5 13.33 -9.15 14.62
N LYS A 6 12.90 -7.91 14.31
CA LYS A 6 11.58 -7.44 14.72
C LYS A 6 10.52 -8.26 14.00
N VAL A 7 9.68 -8.95 14.76
CA VAL A 7 8.49 -9.61 14.22
C VAL A 7 7.50 -8.52 13.82
N VAL A 8 7.20 -8.43 12.53
CA VAL A 8 6.21 -7.47 11.99
C VAL A 8 4.90 -8.23 11.75
N GLN A 9 3.89 -7.92 12.56
CA GLN A 9 2.53 -8.39 12.30
C GLN A 9 1.85 -7.41 11.34
N PHE A 10 1.40 -7.92 10.19
CA PHE A 10 0.68 -7.14 9.17
C PHE A 10 -0.76 -7.61 9.07
N ARG A 11 -1.71 -6.68 9.21
CA ARG A 11 -3.13 -6.95 8.94
C ARG A 11 -3.42 -6.66 7.47
N ALA A 12 -3.57 -7.71 6.67
CA ALA A 12 -3.90 -7.58 5.27
C ALA A 12 -5.30 -6.98 5.08
N THR A 13 -5.41 -6.01 4.17
CA THR A 13 -6.72 -5.58 3.65
C THR A 13 -7.39 -6.73 2.88
N PRO A 14 -8.73 -6.71 2.67
CA PRO A 14 -9.40 -7.75 1.88
C PRO A 14 -8.78 -7.95 0.48
N LYS A 15 -8.39 -6.85 -0.17
CA LYS A 15 -7.72 -6.88 -1.49
C LYS A 15 -6.34 -7.52 -1.41
N SER A 16 -5.55 -7.17 -0.39
CA SER A 16 -4.23 -7.77 -0.15
C SER A 16 -4.34 -9.26 0.17
N GLN A 17 -5.35 -9.67 0.96
CA GLN A 17 -5.58 -11.06 1.30
C GLN A 17 -5.95 -11.89 0.06
N ALA A 18 -6.85 -11.41 -0.79
CA ALA A 18 -7.20 -12.09 -2.03
C ALA A 18 -5.98 -12.30 -2.94
N LYS A 19 -5.08 -11.29 -3.01
CA LYS A 19 -3.84 -11.41 -3.78
C LYS A 19 -2.87 -12.44 -3.18
N LEU A 20 -2.75 -12.50 -1.85
CA LEU A 20 -1.94 -13.51 -1.17
C LEU A 20 -2.44 -14.92 -1.46
N GLU A 21 -3.76 -15.15 -1.47
CA GLU A 21 -4.32 -16.47 -1.79
C GLU A 21 -4.06 -16.85 -3.25
N GLU A 22 -4.16 -15.91 -4.20
CA GLU A 22 -3.80 -16.14 -5.60
C GLU A 22 -2.32 -16.54 -5.75
N LEU A 23 -1.43 -15.85 -5.05
CA LEU A 23 0.01 -16.14 -5.06
C LEU A 23 0.31 -17.54 -4.49
N LYS A 24 -0.32 -17.90 -3.36
CA LYS A 24 -0.21 -19.24 -2.77
C LYS A 24 -0.72 -20.31 -3.73
N ALA A 25 -1.84 -20.08 -4.42
CA ALA A 25 -2.38 -21.03 -5.39
C ALA A 25 -1.39 -21.31 -6.53
N ARG A 26 -0.79 -20.26 -7.11
CA ARG A 26 0.24 -20.40 -8.16
C ARG A 26 1.49 -21.14 -7.69
N LEU A 27 1.91 -20.91 -6.44
CA LEU A 27 3.05 -21.64 -5.86
C LEU A 27 2.71 -23.12 -5.67
N LYS A 28 1.48 -23.42 -5.23
CA LYS A 28 0.98 -24.79 -5.07
C LYS A 28 0.88 -25.53 -6.41
N GLU A 29 0.49 -24.86 -7.48
CA GLU A 29 0.51 -25.41 -8.85
C GLU A 29 1.93 -25.83 -9.28
N LYS A 30 2.95 -25.14 -8.78
CA LYS A 30 4.36 -25.48 -8.99
C LYS A 30 4.92 -26.49 -7.97
N GLY A 31 4.06 -27.08 -7.14
CA GLY A 31 4.44 -28.07 -6.11
C GLY A 31 5.03 -27.47 -4.83
N VAL A 32 5.00 -26.15 -4.65
CA VAL A 32 5.59 -25.47 -3.47
C VAL A 32 4.48 -24.97 -2.54
N LYS A 33 4.59 -25.25 -1.24
CA LYS A 33 3.70 -24.71 -0.20
C LYS A 33 4.50 -23.86 0.80
N PRO A 34 4.96 -22.66 0.41
CA PRO A 34 5.75 -21.82 1.30
C PRO A 34 4.87 -21.15 2.36
N SER A 35 5.45 -20.83 3.52
CA SER A 35 4.81 -19.95 4.49
C SER A 35 4.67 -18.53 3.91
N ILE A 36 3.76 -17.74 4.47
CA ILE A 36 3.57 -16.33 4.06
C ILE A 36 4.87 -15.55 4.24
N GLU A 37 5.64 -15.84 5.28
CA GLU A 37 6.93 -15.20 5.55
C GLU A 37 7.92 -15.39 4.40
N VAL A 38 8.05 -16.61 3.89
CA VAL A 38 8.94 -16.91 2.75
C VAL A 38 8.50 -16.14 1.50
N VAL A 39 7.19 -16.04 1.25
CA VAL A 39 6.66 -15.30 0.12
C VAL A 39 6.97 -13.80 0.25
N LEU A 40 6.74 -13.22 1.42
CA LEU A 40 6.97 -11.80 1.66
C LEU A 40 8.46 -11.44 1.63
N ASN A 41 9.32 -12.24 2.27
CA ASN A 41 10.77 -12.02 2.24
C ASN A 41 11.30 -12.11 0.80
N SER A 42 10.87 -13.10 0.02
CA SER A 42 11.26 -13.20 -1.39
C SER A 42 10.84 -11.97 -2.20
N MET A 43 9.65 -11.40 -1.95
CA MET A 43 9.25 -10.16 -2.60
C MET A 43 10.10 -8.96 -2.18
N LEU A 44 10.39 -8.82 -0.88
CA LEU A 44 11.18 -7.71 -0.35
C LEU A 44 12.64 -7.78 -0.80
N GLU A 45 13.22 -8.97 -0.90
CA GLU A 45 14.58 -9.19 -1.37
C GLU A 45 14.75 -8.88 -2.87
N ASN A 46 13.67 -9.02 -3.65
CA ASN A 46 13.69 -8.87 -5.11
C ASN A 46 13.00 -7.60 -5.61
N ILE A 47 12.51 -6.73 -4.72
CA ILE A 47 11.91 -5.46 -5.11
C ILE A 47 13.00 -4.51 -5.64
N THR A 48 12.76 -3.90 -6.80
CA THR A 48 13.65 -2.85 -7.30
C THR A 48 13.29 -1.52 -6.64
N MET A 49 14.29 -0.67 -6.42
CA MET A 49 14.06 0.68 -5.88
C MET A 49 13.08 1.48 -6.74
N ALA A 50 13.18 1.36 -8.08
CA ALA A 50 12.25 2.02 -9.00
C ALA A 50 10.79 1.57 -8.81
N PHE A 51 10.56 0.28 -8.55
CA PHE A 51 9.21 -0.21 -8.25
C PHE A 51 8.73 0.30 -6.90
N PHE A 52 9.61 0.30 -5.89
CA PHE A 52 9.30 0.87 -4.58
C PHE A 52 8.93 2.36 -4.67
N ASP A 53 9.70 3.17 -5.39
CA ASP A 53 9.44 4.61 -5.58
C ASP A 53 8.10 4.86 -6.29
N LYS A 54 7.72 4.00 -7.23
CA LYS A 54 6.38 4.03 -7.85
C LYS A 54 5.29 3.78 -6.81
N CYS A 55 5.44 2.78 -5.96
CA CYS A 55 4.50 2.50 -4.87
C CYS A 55 4.42 3.66 -3.87
N VAL A 56 5.55 4.27 -3.52
CA VAL A 56 5.60 5.46 -2.66
C VAL A 56 4.86 6.63 -3.29
N SER A 57 5.12 6.93 -4.56
CA SER A 57 4.45 8.01 -5.27
C SER A 57 2.93 7.83 -5.29
N GLN A 58 2.47 6.60 -5.51
CA GLN A 58 1.04 6.28 -5.43
C GLN A 58 0.50 6.45 -4.01
N LEU A 59 1.20 5.95 -3.00
CA LEU A 59 0.81 6.08 -1.59
C LEU A 59 0.71 7.55 -1.16
N VAL A 60 1.71 8.36 -1.52
CA VAL A 60 1.73 9.79 -1.27
C VAL A 60 0.57 10.47 -2.01
N SER A 61 0.32 10.12 -3.27
CA SER A 61 -0.81 10.67 -4.02
C SER A 61 -2.16 10.36 -3.37
N GLU A 62 -2.37 9.11 -2.94
CA GLU A 62 -3.60 8.64 -2.28
C GLU A 62 -3.81 9.28 -0.90
N ASN A 63 -2.72 9.58 -0.19
CA ASN A 63 -2.75 10.17 1.15
C ASN A 63 -2.49 11.68 1.17
N SER A 64 -2.27 12.31 0.00
CA SER A 64 -2.05 13.75 -0.04
C SER A 64 -3.33 14.47 0.39
N VAL A 65 -3.16 15.50 1.22
CA VAL A 65 -4.25 16.36 1.69
C VAL A 65 -5.04 16.92 0.50
N LYS A 66 -4.35 17.28 -0.58
CA LYS A 66 -4.97 17.73 -1.84
C LYS A 66 -5.91 16.69 -2.45
N THR A 67 -5.49 15.42 -2.57
CA THR A 67 -6.34 14.35 -3.08
C THR A 67 -7.54 14.08 -2.18
N GLN A 68 -7.35 14.14 -0.85
CA GLN A 68 -8.43 13.97 0.12
C GLN A 68 -9.46 15.11 0.04
N LEU A 69 -9.00 16.37 -0.04
CA LEU A 69 -9.86 17.55 -0.20
C LEU A 69 -10.66 17.49 -1.51
N LEU A 70 -10.01 17.12 -2.62
CA LEU A 70 -10.68 16.94 -3.91
C LEU A 70 -11.74 15.83 -3.88
N LYS A 71 -11.47 14.74 -3.14
CA LYS A 71 -12.45 13.67 -2.92
C LYS A 71 -13.64 14.16 -2.09
N MET A 72 -13.40 14.90 -1.02
CA MET A 72 -14.47 15.49 -0.19
C MET A 72 -15.34 16.46 -0.97
N HIS A 73 -14.77 17.24 -1.90
CA HIS A 73 -15.52 18.10 -2.80
C HIS A 73 -16.38 17.30 -3.77
N LYS A 74 -15.83 16.27 -4.42
CA LYS A 74 -16.58 15.39 -5.33
C LYS A 74 -17.72 14.64 -4.64
N GLU A 75 -17.56 14.32 -3.36
CA GLU A 75 -18.59 13.71 -2.52
C GLU A 75 -19.61 14.74 -1.97
N GLY A 76 -19.48 16.03 -2.32
CA GLY A 76 -20.38 17.10 -1.88
C GLY A 76 -20.25 17.49 -0.41
N ARG A 77 -19.17 17.08 0.27
CA ARG A 77 -18.93 17.34 1.70
C ARG A 77 -18.37 18.74 1.97
N ILE A 78 -17.76 19.35 0.97
CA ILE A 78 -17.22 20.72 1.03
C ILE A 78 -17.56 21.46 -0.26
N THR A 79 -17.76 22.77 -0.17
CA THR A 79 -18.01 23.63 -1.33
C THR A 79 -16.71 23.97 -2.07
N GLU A 80 -16.84 24.44 -3.31
CA GLU A 80 -15.70 24.86 -4.14
C GLU A 80 -14.90 26.01 -3.50
N GLU A 81 -15.58 26.94 -2.82
CA GLU A 81 -14.94 28.04 -2.07
C GLU A 81 -14.11 27.53 -0.88
N MET A 82 -14.64 26.55 -0.13
CA MET A 82 -13.93 25.91 0.97
C MET A 82 -12.73 25.11 0.48
N LEU A 83 -12.89 24.36 -0.62
CA LEU A 83 -11.80 23.64 -1.28
C LEU A 83 -10.67 24.61 -1.67
N ASN A 84 -10.99 25.71 -2.33
CA ASN A 84 -10.00 26.70 -2.77
C ASN A 84 -9.28 27.38 -1.59
N SER A 85 -9.98 27.63 -0.49
CA SER A 85 -9.39 28.20 0.73
C SER A 85 -8.46 27.21 1.43
N LEU A 86 -8.85 25.94 1.53
CA LEU A 86 -8.05 24.88 2.15
C LEU A 86 -6.81 24.55 1.32
N LEU A 87 -6.92 24.53 -0.01
CA LEU A 87 -5.77 24.29 -0.90
C LEU A 87 -4.71 25.39 -0.80
N LYS A 88 -5.13 26.66 -0.69
CA LYS A 88 -4.21 27.80 -0.50
C LYS A 88 -3.41 27.74 0.80
N ASN A 89 -3.98 27.15 1.86
CA ASN A 89 -3.32 26.99 3.16
C ASN A 89 -2.45 25.72 3.27
N THR A 90 -2.48 24.86 2.26
CA THR A 90 -1.66 23.62 2.19
C THR A 90 -0.49 23.71 1.22
N ALA A 91 -0.28 24.88 0.59
CA ALA A 91 0.82 25.18 -0.32
C ALA A 91 2.08 25.68 0.40
#